data_AF-A0A4T0JAP3-F1
#
_entry.id   AF-A0A4T0JAP3-F1
#
_cell.length_a   1.000
_cell.length_b   1.000
_cell.length_c   1.000
_cell.angle_alpha   90.00
_cell.angle_beta   90.00
_cell.angle_gamma   90.00
#
_symmetry.space_group_name_H-M   'P 1'
#
loop_
_entity.id
_entity.type
_entity.pdbx_description
1 polymer ?
#
loop_
_entity_poly.entity_id
_entity_poly.type
_entity_poly.pdbx_seq_one_letter_code
_entity_poly.pdbx_strand_id
1 'polypeptide(L)'
;MRQSRILKYSNLNLKHQNFVKPTLETFAVFKNIFKWSAVFSLAGLLGTLATFEGVNQFVEYKRLEGAALYNHPPPNDTDEWSLENDDWSGGLNGGTHPSIPYKPAHLVRSAWIALEWGVGTATNITSLNPSLDMAQSYLLSAITHIQAAPATIHKDYILNTLSLRLADIRSRIHTRVSLHNALDGYEKVVSFLVASGAPPTALIKVENSAGNVCRALGLHKESESWYHTALRRLPHHDTPQSHSSRWPSWLTLTRNTTHTHPRLDVNIASLSPAQLRAYIETLLSLSKLYSTTTRLTEASSIQKTLIDVLHRSTDPHNTPHCLQALWLRHSLALSQVHYAEVRYALNKSNLEESLGWLQNAEHLSQTTHKAVDGSFASDTYAKRQALKLTASSNKTASECAYLMGVLHQSVNDNQRALGCFERAIKSALHLDSLTKQHLESLPNDPANLKYIDAYKNIGN
;
A
#
# COMPACT_ATOMS: atom_id res chain seq x y z
N MET A 1 -28.25 -102.56 20.41
CA MET A 1 -29.41 -102.17 21.24
C MET A 1 -29.18 -100.79 21.82
N ARG A 2 -30.14 -99.88 21.57
CA ARG A 2 -30.46 -98.59 22.22
C ARG A 2 -29.45 -97.98 23.21
N GLN A 3 -29.06 -96.73 22.96
CA GLN A 3 -29.26 -95.66 23.95
C GLN A 3 -29.28 -94.27 23.29
N SER A 4 -30.49 -93.76 23.13
CA SER A 4 -30.86 -92.38 22.84
C SER A 4 -30.36 -91.44 23.93
N ARG A 5 -29.39 -90.57 23.63
CA ARG A 5 -29.06 -89.42 24.49
C ARG A 5 -29.98 -88.27 24.15
N ILE A 6 -31.04 -88.21 24.96
CA ILE A 6 -32.02 -87.14 25.09
C ILE A 6 -31.28 -85.82 25.36
N LEU A 7 -31.50 -84.83 24.49
CA LEU A 7 -31.13 -83.43 24.71
C LEU A 7 -31.87 -82.94 25.96
N LYS A 8 -31.17 -82.85 27.09
CA LYS A 8 -31.66 -82.18 28.29
C LYS A 8 -31.72 -80.69 28.01
N TYR A 9 -32.94 -80.18 27.90
CA TYR A 9 -33.28 -78.77 27.98
C TYR A 9 -32.56 -78.14 29.18
N SER A 10 -31.54 -77.33 28.89
CA SER A 10 -30.99 -76.39 29.86
C SER A 10 -32.06 -75.35 30.16
N ASN A 11 -32.59 -75.39 31.39
CA ASN A 11 -33.41 -74.33 31.96
C ASN A 11 -32.64 -73.00 31.87
N LEU A 12 -32.94 -72.23 30.83
CA LEU A 12 -32.59 -70.82 30.72
C LEU A 12 -33.39 -70.08 31.79
N ASN A 13 -32.81 -70.04 32.98
CA ASN A 13 -33.25 -69.18 34.06
C ASN A 13 -32.95 -67.73 33.61
N LEU A 14 -33.86 -67.16 32.81
CA LEU A 14 -33.91 -65.73 32.51
C LEU A 14 -34.15 -65.01 33.84
N LYS A 15 -33.08 -64.83 34.62
CA LYS A 15 -33.02 -63.80 35.65
C LYS A 15 -33.49 -62.54 34.96
N HIS A 16 -34.57 -61.94 35.48
CA HIS A 16 -35.09 -60.65 35.09
C HIS A 16 -33.91 -59.67 34.97
N GLN A 17 -33.39 -59.50 33.75
CA GLN A 17 -32.36 -58.51 33.48
C GLN A 17 -33.11 -57.19 33.54
N ASN A 18 -32.85 -56.41 34.58
CA ASN A 18 -33.45 -55.10 34.75
C ASN A 18 -32.87 -54.14 33.71
N PHE A 19 -33.34 -54.24 32.47
CA PHE A 19 -32.96 -53.39 31.35
C PHE A 19 -33.22 -51.90 31.63
N VAL A 20 -34.12 -51.61 32.57
CA VAL A 20 -34.46 -50.23 32.99
C VAL A 20 -33.27 -49.48 33.57
N LYS A 21 -32.40 -50.13 34.37
CA LYS A 21 -31.29 -49.44 35.03
C LYS A 21 -30.23 -48.95 34.03
N PRO A 22 -29.72 -49.78 33.10
CA PRO A 22 -28.84 -49.32 32.03
C PRO A 22 -29.45 -48.23 31.14
N THR A 23 -30.76 -48.30 30.85
CA THR A 23 -31.45 -47.27 30.07
C THR A 23 -31.51 -45.93 30.79
N LEU A 24 -31.80 -45.92 32.10
CA LEU A 24 -31.81 -44.69 32.91
C LEU A 24 -30.41 -44.10 33.06
N GLU A 25 -29.37 -44.93 33.23
CA GLU A 25 -27.98 -44.48 33.25
C GLU A 25 -27.58 -43.84 31.91
N THR A 26 -27.98 -44.46 30.80
CA THR A 26 -27.76 -43.91 29.44
C THR A 26 -28.45 -42.54 29.28
N PHE A 27 -29.70 -42.41 29.73
CA PHE A 27 -30.42 -41.14 29.68
C PHE A 27 -29.75 -40.04 30.52
N ALA A 28 -29.23 -40.39 31.70
CA ALA A 28 -28.49 -39.46 32.54
C ALA A 28 -27.19 -38.97 31.88
N VAL A 29 -26.47 -39.86 31.18
CA VAL A 29 -25.28 -39.49 30.39
C VAL A 29 -25.65 -38.52 29.27
N PHE A 30 -26.69 -38.82 28.47
CA PHE A 30 -27.14 -37.91 27.41
C PHE A 30 -27.57 -36.55 27.96
N LYS A 31 -28.33 -36.52 29.06
CA LYS A 31 -28.72 -35.26 29.73
C LYS A 31 -27.48 -34.43 30.12
N ASN A 32 -26.45 -35.07 30.66
CA ASN A 32 -25.21 -34.39 31.04
C ASN A 32 -24.44 -33.89 29.81
N ILE A 33 -24.35 -34.68 28.74
CA ILE A 33 -23.74 -34.25 27.46
C ILE A 33 -24.48 -33.03 26.94
N PHE A 34 -25.81 -33.07 26.80
CA PHE A 34 -26.58 -31.92 26.32
C PHE A 34 -26.42 -30.68 27.21
N LYS A 35 -26.44 -30.86 28.53
CA LYS A 35 -26.23 -29.76 29.49
C LYS A 35 -24.85 -29.10 29.28
N TRP A 36 -23.79 -29.90 29.26
CA TRP A 36 -22.43 -29.37 29.12
C TRP A 36 -22.15 -28.84 27.72
N SER A 37 -22.64 -29.50 26.67
CA SER A 37 -22.59 -28.98 25.30
C SER A 37 -23.28 -27.63 25.19
N ALA A 38 -24.48 -27.46 25.75
CA ALA A 38 -25.16 -26.16 25.74
C ALA A 38 -24.36 -25.08 26.48
N VAL A 39 -23.78 -25.40 27.64
CA VAL A 39 -22.94 -24.48 28.40
C VAL A 39 -21.67 -24.09 27.61
N PHE A 40 -20.96 -25.05 27.03
CA PHE A 40 -19.75 -24.78 26.25
C PHE A 40 -20.05 -24.07 24.93
N SER A 41 -21.17 -24.37 24.28
CA SER A 41 -21.61 -23.64 23.08
C SER A 41 -21.96 -22.19 23.41
N LEU A 42 -22.67 -21.93 24.52
CA LEU A 42 -22.97 -20.57 24.95
C LEU A 42 -21.70 -19.82 25.36
N ALA A 43 -20.83 -20.45 26.14
CA ALA A 43 -19.55 -19.86 26.54
C ALA A 43 -18.65 -19.57 25.32
N GLY A 44 -18.60 -20.49 24.35
CA GLY A 44 -17.90 -20.33 23.09
C GLY A 44 -18.45 -19.15 22.28
N LEU A 45 -19.78 -19.07 22.11
CA LEU A 45 -20.43 -17.98 21.41
C LEU A 45 -20.14 -16.62 22.07
N LEU A 46 -20.31 -16.52 23.40
CA LEU A 46 -20.02 -15.29 24.14
C LEU A 46 -18.54 -14.91 24.06
N GLY A 47 -17.64 -15.89 24.14
CA GLY A 47 -16.20 -15.69 23.96
C GLY A 47 -15.87 -15.15 22.57
N THR A 48 -16.43 -15.74 21.51
CA THR A 48 -16.23 -15.28 20.14
C THR A 48 -16.75 -13.86 19.94
N LEU A 49 -17.95 -13.53 20.46
CA LEU A 49 -18.50 -12.18 20.38
C LEU A 49 -17.65 -11.16 21.14
N ALA A 50 -17.17 -11.51 22.34
CA ALA A 50 -16.30 -10.65 23.14
C ALA A 50 -14.95 -10.41 22.45
N THR A 51 -14.34 -11.45 21.86
CA THR A 51 -13.11 -11.30 21.07
C THR A 51 -13.35 -10.45 19.83
N PHE A 52 -14.45 -10.66 19.12
CA PHE A 52 -14.80 -9.87 17.93
C PHE A 52 -14.97 -8.38 18.26
N GLU A 53 -15.72 -8.05 19.31
CA GLU A 53 -15.89 -6.68 19.76
C GLU A 53 -14.57 -6.10 20.29
N GLY A 54 -13.84 -6.86 21.10
CA GLY A 54 -12.54 -6.44 21.65
C GLY A 54 -11.51 -6.09 20.57
N VAL A 55 -11.47 -6.87 19.49
CA VAL A 55 -10.63 -6.58 18.31
C VAL A 55 -11.05 -5.28 17.63
N ASN A 56 -12.35 -5.07 17.40
CA ASN A 56 -12.84 -3.84 16.79
C ASN A 56 -12.55 -2.61 17.67
N GLN A 57 -12.71 -2.72 18.99
CA GLN A 57 -12.38 -1.62 19.91
C GLN A 57 -10.86 -1.37 19.98
N PHE A 58 -10.05 -2.42 19.94
CA PHE A 58 -8.59 -2.26 19.83
C PHE A 58 -8.21 -1.50 18.55
N VAL A 59 -8.82 -1.84 17.41
CA VAL A 59 -8.56 -1.14 16.15
C VAL A 59 -9.00 0.33 16.23
N GLU A 60 -10.18 0.59 16.77
CA GLU A 60 -10.71 1.95 16.96
C GLU A 60 -9.74 2.84 17.73
N TYR A 61 -9.23 2.35 18.87
CA TYR A 61 -8.48 3.18 19.81
C TYR A 61 -6.95 3.09 19.69
N LYS A 62 -6.41 2.07 19.00
CA LYS A 62 -4.96 1.82 18.93
C LYS A 62 -4.39 1.74 17.52
N ARG A 63 -5.21 1.53 16.48
CA ARG A 63 -4.68 1.30 15.13
C ARG A 63 -5.17 2.30 14.10
N LEU A 64 -6.42 2.73 14.21
CA LEU A 64 -6.90 3.91 13.51
C LEU A 64 -6.38 5.14 14.24
N GLU A 65 -5.07 5.39 14.15
CA GLU A 65 -4.49 6.65 14.63
C GLU A 65 -5.08 7.82 13.83
N GLY A 66 -5.05 9.02 14.42
CA GLY A 66 -5.55 10.24 13.78
C GLY A 66 -4.98 10.42 12.38
N ALA A 67 -5.83 10.57 11.37
CA ALA A 67 -5.44 11.32 10.20
C ALA A 67 -5.68 12.79 10.53
N ALA A 68 -4.76 13.69 10.16
CA ALA A 68 -5.07 15.09 10.34
C ALA A 68 -6.28 15.45 9.49
N LEU A 69 -7.24 16.16 10.08
CA LEU A 69 -8.15 16.95 9.26
C LEU A 69 -7.27 17.91 8.46
N TYR A 70 -7.49 17.94 7.15
CA TYR A 70 -6.72 18.76 6.21
C TYR A 70 -6.53 20.22 6.65
N ASN A 71 -7.45 20.77 7.43
CA ASN A 71 -7.43 22.17 7.87
C ASN A 71 -6.63 22.40 9.17
N HIS A 72 -6.26 21.35 9.90
CA HIS A 72 -5.61 21.46 11.22
C HIS A 72 -4.60 20.33 11.43
N PRO A 73 -3.41 20.36 10.78
CA PRO A 73 -2.35 19.43 11.13
C PRO A 73 -1.99 19.55 12.62
N PRO A 74 -1.58 18.45 13.29
CA PRO A 74 -1.08 18.51 14.65
C PRO A 74 0.02 19.57 14.76
N PRO A 75 0.07 20.34 15.87
CA PRO A 75 1.03 21.44 16.01
C PRO A 75 2.50 20.98 15.94
N ASN A 76 2.76 19.69 16.17
CA ASN A 76 4.09 19.09 16.11
C ASN A 76 4.41 18.42 14.75
N ASP A 77 3.48 18.41 13.80
CA ASP A 77 3.68 17.80 12.48
C ASP A 77 4.20 18.81 11.46
N THR A 78 5.43 19.30 11.69
CA THR A 78 6.08 20.31 10.84
C THR A 78 6.27 19.83 9.40
N ASP A 79 6.41 18.51 9.21
CA ASP A 79 6.62 17.87 7.92
C ASP A 79 5.29 17.41 7.27
N GLU A 80 4.15 17.72 7.87
CA GLU A 80 2.80 17.42 7.35
C GLU A 80 2.56 15.92 7.01
N TRP A 81 3.19 14.99 7.73
CA TRP A 81 3.03 13.54 7.52
C TRP A 81 1.61 13.06 7.80
N SER A 82 0.91 13.75 8.69
CA SER A 82 -0.48 13.46 9.03
C SER A 82 -1.45 13.67 7.87
N LEU A 83 -1.11 14.52 6.89
CA LEU A 83 -1.84 14.69 5.62
C LEU A 83 -1.65 13.51 4.65
N GLU A 84 -0.76 12.58 4.98
CA GLU A 84 -0.49 11.37 4.19
C GLU A 84 -0.99 10.10 4.85
N ASN A 85 -1.47 10.20 6.09
CA ASN A 85 -2.04 9.07 6.76
C ASN A 85 -3.36 8.67 6.14
N ASP A 86 -3.60 7.38 6.17
CA ASP A 86 -4.83 6.85 5.65
C ASP A 86 -5.99 7.25 6.58
N ASP A 87 -6.72 8.32 6.26
CA ASP A 87 -7.97 8.66 6.93
C ASP A 87 -9.04 7.58 6.68
N TRP A 88 -9.38 6.82 7.72
CA TRP A 88 -10.47 5.83 7.74
C TRP A 88 -11.78 6.42 8.29
N SER A 89 -11.93 7.76 8.27
CA SER A 89 -13.03 8.62 8.75
C SER A 89 -12.84 9.28 10.11
N GLY A 90 -11.85 8.89 10.92
CA GLY A 90 -11.72 9.29 12.34
C GLY A 90 -11.41 10.75 12.63
N GLY A 91 -11.01 11.55 11.64
CA GLY A 91 -10.52 12.90 11.89
C GLY A 91 -9.35 12.94 12.88
N LEU A 92 -9.16 14.10 13.53
CA LEU A 92 -7.95 14.39 14.32
C LEU A 92 -7.69 13.45 15.51
N ASN A 93 -8.73 12.88 16.10
CA ASN A 93 -8.61 12.03 17.28
C ASN A 93 -8.35 10.55 16.94
N GLY A 94 -8.33 10.20 15.65
CA GLY A 94 -8.30 8.81 15.20
C GLY A 94 -9.65 8.13 15.29
N GLY A 95 -9.66 6.82 15.04
CA GLY A 95 -10.85 5.98 15.05
C GLY A 95 -11.71 6.13 13.80
N THR A 96 -13.00 5.91 13.99
CA THR A 96 -14.06 6.19 13.03
C THR A 96 -14.75 7.51 13.39
N HIS A 97 -15.29 8.22 12.41
CA HIS A 97 -15.98 9.49 12.70
C HIS A 97 -17.12 9.25 13.72
N PRO A 98 -17.24 10.03 14.80
CA PRO A 98 -18.26 9.79 15.84
C PRO A 98 -19.71 9.89 15.34
N SER A 99 -19.93 10.60 14.23
CA SER A 99 -21.23 10.67 13.56
C SER A 99 -21.61 9.41 12.78
N ILE A 100 -20.69 8.46 12.58
CA ILE A 100 -20.97 7.20 11.89
C ILE A 100 -21.73 6.28 12.86
N PRO A 101 -22.90 5.74 12.47
CA PRO A 101 -23.61 4.79 13.32
C PRO A 101 -22.75 3.55 13.63
N TYR A 102 -22.99 2.92 14.77
CA TYR A 102 -22.18 1.79 15.26
C TYR A 102 -21.97 0.67 14.21
N LYS A 103 -23.02 0.29 13.45
CA LYS A 103 -22.94 -0.76 12.42
C LYS A 103 -21.93 -0.43 11.29
N PRO A 104 -22.07 0.69 10.55
CA PRO A 104 -21.06 1.08 9.56
C PRO A 104 -19.67 1.33 10.17
N ALA A 105 -19.57 1.83 11.40
CA ALA A 105 -18.27 1.98 12.08
C ALA A 105 -17.58 0.62 12.29
N HIS A 106 -18.32 -0.43 12.66
CA HIS A 106 -17.81 -1.80 12.72
C HIS A 106 -17.33 -2.31 11.36
N LEU A 107 -18.08 -2.03 10.30
CA LEU A 107 -17.72 -2.45 8.95
C LEU A 107 -16.44 -1.75 8.47
N VAL A 108 -16.28 -0.45 8.73
CA VAL A 108 -15.05 0.29 8.42
C VAL A 108 -13.84 -0.31 9.14
N ARG A 109 -13.96 -0.60 10.44
CA ARG A 109 -12.90 -1.27 11.20
C ARG A 109 -12.61 -2.69 10.70
N SER A 110 -13.64 -3.43 10.32
CA SER A 110 -13.50 -4.77 9.74
C SER A 110 -12.78 -4.74 8.38
N ALA A 111 -13.03 -3.69 7.58
CA ALA A 111 -12.28 -3.46 6.34
C ALA A 111 -10.80 -3.19 6.61
N TRP A 112 -10.49 -2.35 7.61
CA TRP A 112 -9.11 -2.10 8.03
C TRP A 112 -8.41 -3.39 8.48
N ILE A 113 -9.07 -4.19 9.33
CA ILE A 113 -8.55 -5.48 9.81
C ILE A 113 -8.24 -6.41 8.64
N ALA A 114 -9.17 -6.54 7.68
CA ALA A 114 -8.98 -7.37 6.51
C ALA A 114 -7.75 -6.93 5.68
N LEU A 115 -7.50 -5.62 5.54
CA LEU A 115 -6.35 -5.12 4.80
C LEU A 115 -5.01 -5.33 5.52
N GLU A 116 -4.98 -5.10 6.82
CA GLU A 116 -3.73 -4.98 7.58
C GLU A 116 -3.33 -6.30 8.23
N TRP A 117 -4.30 -7.11 8.66
CA TRP A 117 -4.05 -8.41 9.30
C TRP A 117 -4.43 -9.60 8.41
N GLY A 118 -5.10 -9.33 7.29
CA GLY A 118 -5.63 -10.37 6.42
C GLY A 118 -6.94 -10.97 6.93
N VAL A 119 -7.36 -12.02 6.24
CA VAL A 119 -8.70 -12.65 6.41
C VAL A 119 -8.63 -14.07 6.96
N GLY A 120 -7.45 -14.49 7.45
CA GLY A 120 -7.21 -15.84 7.94
C GLY A 120 -7.33 -16.92 6.86
N THR A 121 -7.32 -18.19 7.26
CA THR A 121 -7.40 -19.35 6.36
C THR A 121 -8.82 -19.65 5.85
N ALA A 122 -9.81 -18.85 6.25
CA ALA A 122 -11.22 -19.13 5.99
C ALA A 122 -11.72 -18.66 4.62
N THR A 123 -10.85 -18.18 3.73
CA THR A 123 -11.27 -17.63 2.45
C THR A 123 -11.16 -18.60 1.30
N ASN A 124 -12.19 -18.57 0.43
CA ASN A 124 -12.27 -19.35 -0.79
C ASN A 124 -10.99 -19.20 -1.64
N ILE A 125 -10.48 -20.34 -2.11
CA ILE A 125 -9.23 -20.48 -2.89
C ILE A 125 -9.27 -19.71 -4.23
N THR A 126 -10.40 -19.11 -4.60
CA THR A 126 -10.60 -18.46 -5.89
C THR A 126 -10.13 -17.00 -5.96
N SER A 127 -9.92 -16.32 -4.84
CA SER A 127 -9.43 -14.93 -4.86
C SER A 127 -7.91 -14.88 -4.81
N LEU A 128 -7.30 -14.13 -5.74
CA LEU A 128 -5.88 -13.81 -5.71
C LEU A 128 -5.50 -12.97 -4.49
N ASN A 129 -6.44 -12.16 -3.97
CA ASN A 129 -6.22 -11.22 -2.87
C ASN A 129 -7.47 -11.16 -1.97
N PRO A 130 -7.76 -12.21 -1.18
CA PRO A 130 -9.03 -12.31 -0.45
C PRO A 130 -9.20 -11.20 0.60
N SER A 131 -8.08 -10.66 1.11
CA SER A 131 -8.06 -9.48 1.98
C SER A 131 -8.64 -8.23 1.34
N LEU A 132 -8.28 -7.95 0.07
CA LEU A 132 -8.77 -6.78 -0.66
C LEU A 132 -10.26 -6.91 -0.98
N ASP A 133 -10.70 -8.10 -1.40
CA ASP A 133 -12.10 -8.38 -1.73
C ASP A 133 -13.00 -8.23 -0.49
N MET A 134 -12.56 -8.78 0.64
CA MET A 134 -13.29 -8.67 1.90
C MET A 134 -13.38 -7.21 2.38
N ALA A 135 -12.26 -6.48 2.34
CA ALA A 135 -12.24 -5.06 2.70
C ALA A 135 -13.15 -4.22 1.80
N GLN A 136 -13.16 -4.51 0.49
CA GLN A 136 -14.08 -3.88 -0.47
C GLN A 136 -15.55 -4.12 -0.08
N SER A 137 -15.93 -5.37 0.22
CA SER A 137 -17.30 -5.72 0.61
C SER A 137 -17.74 -5.04 1.90
N TYR A 138 -16.85 -4.95 2.90
CA TYR A 138 -17.14 -4.24 4.14
C TYR A 138 -17.33 -2.72 3.92
N LEU A 139 -16.46 -2.06 3.14
CA LEU A 139 -16.61 -0.64 2.85
C LEU A 139 -17.86 -0.34 2.03
N LEU A 140 -18.20 -1.17 1.04
CA LEU A 140 -19.45 -1.03 0.29
C LEU A 140 -20.67 -1.10 1.20
N SER A 141 -20.69 -2.10 2.10
CA SER A 141 -21.77 -2.25 3.08
C SER A 141 -21.85 -1.05 4.03
N ALA A 142 -20.70 -0.53 4.48
CA ALA A 142 -20.64 0.66 5.32
C ALA A 142 -21.24 1.89 4.61
N ILE A 143 -20.83 2.12 3.36
CA ILE A 143 -21.34 3.21 2.50
C ILE A 143 -22.87 3.09 2.34
N THR A 144 -23.38 1.91 2.03
CA THR A 144 -24.83 1.68 1.89
C THR A 144 -25.58 1.98 3.18
N HIS A 145 -25.06 1.56 4.33
CA HIS A 145 -25.67 1.87 5.63
C HIS A 145 -25.67 3.38 5.95
N ILE A 146 -24.58 4.09 5.64
CA ILE A 146 -24.50 5.55 5.85
C ILE A 146 -25.42 6.30 4.87
N GLN A 147 -25.52 5.86 3.63
CA GLN A 147 -26.47 6.42 2.66
C GLN A 147 -27.92 6.27 3.11
N ALA A 148 -28.28 5.12 3.70
CA ALA A 148 -29.61 4.88 4.23
C ALA A 148 -29.91 5.64 5.53
N ALA A 149 -28.90 6.12 6.26
CA ALA A 149 -29.07 6.87 7.49
C ALA A 149 -29.31 8.37 7.20
N PRO A 150 -30.50 8.94 7.51
CA PRO A 150 -30.78 10.36 7.27
C PRO A 150 -30.12 11.27 8.31
N ALA A 151 -29.86 10.77 9.52
CA ALA A 151 -29.38 11.56 10.67
C ALA A 151 -27.85 11.66 10.78
N THR A 152 -27.08 11.20 9.79
CA THR A 152 -25.61 11.26 9.85
C THR A 152 -25.12 12.68 9.59
N ILE A 153 -24.53 13.29 10.63
CA ILE A 153 -23.87 14.60 10.53
C ILE A 153 -22.62 14.46 9.64
N HIS A 154 -22.36 15.44 8.78
CA HIS A 154 -21.24 15.44 7.81
C HIS A 154 -21.25 14.24 6.84
N LYS A 155 -22.45 13.76 6.50
CA LYS A 155 -22.65 12.61 5.60
C LYS A 155 -21.84 12.68 4.31
N ASP A 156 -21.83 13.83 3.62
CA ASP A 156 -21.11 13.96 2.34
C ASP A 156 -19.61 13.82 2.49
N TYR A 157 -19.02 14.44 3.53
CA TYR A 157 -17.60 14.29 3.83
C TYR A 157 -17.25 12.83 4.13
N ILE A 158 -18.00 12.18 5.03
CA ILE A 158 -17.79 10.77 5.40
C ILE A 158 -17.90 9.86 4.17
N LEU A 159 -18.93 10.05 3.36
CA LEU A 159 -19.15 9.23 2.15
C LEU A 159 -18.02 9.41 1.14
N ASN A 160 -17.48 10.63 0.96
CA ASN A 160 -16.37 10.86 0.05
C ASN A 160 -15.04 10.30 0.60
N THR A 161 -14.77 10.41 1.90
CA THR A 161 -13.59 9.77 2.54
C THR A 161 -13.64 8.25 2.37
N LEU A 162 -14.79 7.62 2.64
CA LEU A 162 -14.94 6.17 2.43
C LEU A 162 -14.91 5.77 0.96
N SER A 163 -15.42 6.62 0.06
CA SER A 163 -15.35 6.40 -1.40
C SER A 163 -13.91 6.46 -1.90
N LEU A 164 -13.09 7.38 -1.37
CA LEU A 164 -11.66 7.44 -1.67
C LEU A 164 -10.96 6.14 -1.27
N ARG A 165 -11.21 5.65 -0.05
CA ARG A 165 -10.65 4.36 0.42
C ARG A 165 -11.10 3.18 -0.43
N LEU A 166 -12.37 3.16 -0.82
CA LEU A 166 -12.89 2.13 -1.69
C LEU A 166 -12.22 2.15 -3.07
N ALA A 167 -11.95 3.34 -3.62
CA ALA A 167 -11.20 3.50 -4.88
C ALA A 167 -9.75 3.00 -4.74
N ASP A 168 -9.07 3.32 -3.63
CA ASP A 168 -7.72 2.82 -3.34
C ASP A 168 -7.66 1.29 -3.25
N ILE A 169 -8.64 0.65 -2.61
CA ILE A 169 -8.70 -0.82 -2.54
C ILE A 169 -8.92 -1.40 -3.94
N ARG A 170 -9.85 -0.82 -4.71
CA ARG A 170 -10.19 -1.27 -6.07
C ARG A 170 -9.01 -1.13 -7.04
N SER A 171 -8.20 -0.09 -6.89
CA SER A 171 -6.99 0.09 -7.71
C SER A 171 -5.94 -0.99 -7.42
N ARG A 172 -5.85 -1.46 -6.17
CA ARG A 172 -4.97 -2.55 -5.73
C ARG A 172 -5.44 -3.95 -6.13
N ILE A 173 -6.76 -4.17 -6.26
CA ILE A 173 -7.32 -5.45 -6.77
C ILE A 173 -6.85 -5.71 -8.20
N HIS A 174 -6.62 -4.64 -8.98
CA HIS A 174 -5.99 -4.69 -10.30
C HIS A 174 -6.73 -5.54 -11.36
N THR A 175 -8.03 -5.76 -11.19
CA THR A 175 -8.88 -6.30 -12.27
C THR A 175 -9.37 -5.15 -13.13
N ARG A 176 -9.64 -5.39 -14.42
CA ARG A 176 -10.13 -4.34 -15.32
C ARG A 176 -11.42 -3.68 -14.79
N VAL A 177 -12.35 -4.47 -14.25
CA VAL A 177 -13.60 -3.98 -13.67
C VAL A 177 -13.33 -3.15 -12.40
N SER A 178 -12.46 -3.62 -11.50
CA SER A 178 -12.12 -2.85 -10.29
C SER A 178 -11.42 -1.54 -10.63
N LEU A 179 -10.55 -1.51 -11.64
CA LEU A 179 -9.86 -0.31 -12.10
C LEU A 179 -10.83 0.74 -12.66
N HIS A 180 -11.81 0.36 -13.49
CA HIS A 180 -12.86 1.30 -13.92
C HIS A 180 -13.66 1.85 -12.72
N ASN A 181 -14.08 0.96 -11.81
CA ASN A 181 -14.79 1.35 -10.60
C ASN A 181 -13.95 2.21 -9.63
N ALA A 182 -12.62 2.12 -9.69
CA ALA A 182 -11.71 2.97 -8.94
C ALA A 182 -11.64 4.37 -9.56
N LEU A 183 -11.54 4.45 -10.90
CA LEU A 183 -11.52 5.70 -11.63
C LEU A 183 -12.79 6.53 -11.38
N ASP A 184 -13.97 5.92 -11.50
CA ASP A 184 -15.26 6.57 -11.20
C ASP A 184 -15.29 7.11 -9.75
N GLY A 185 -14.71 6.34 -8.82
CA GLY A 185 -14.59 6.72 -7.41
C GLY A 185 -13.68 7.94 -7.22
N TYR A 186 -12.52 7.96 -7.87
CA TYR A 186 -11.61 9.10 -7.81
C TYR A 186 -12.20 10.35 -8.45
N GLU A 187 -12.87 10.26 -9.60
CA GLU A 187 -13.53 11.40 -10.26
C GLU A 187 -14.60 12.06 -9.37
N LYS A 188 -15.41 11.22 -8.71
CA LYS A 188 -16.40 11.68 -7.75
C LYS A 188 -15.75 12.41 -6.57
N VAL A 189 -14.67 11.86 -6.02
CA VAL A 189 -13.94 12.47 -4.90
C VAL A 189 -13.27 13.78 -5.33
N VAL A 190 -12.65 13.85 -6.52
CA VAL A 190 -12.09 15.11 -7.06
C VAL A 190 -13.18 16.17 -7.17
N SER A 191 -14.34 15.83 -7.73
CA SER A 191 -15.46 16.76 -7.88
C SER A 191 -15.92 17.32 -6.54
N PHE A 192 -16.01 16.47 -5.52
CA PHE A 192 -16.32 16.88 -4.15
C PHE A 192 -15.22 17.79 -3.55
N LEU A 193 -13.95 17.40 -3.66
CA LEU A 193 -12.82 18.16 -3.12
C LEU A 193 -12.70 19.55 -3.76
N VAL A 194 -12.96 19.67 -5.06
CA VAL A 194 -13.02 20.96 -5.77
C VAL A 194 -14.18 21.80 -5.23
N ALA A 195 -15.38 21.22 -5.11
CA ALA A 195 -16.55 21.94 -4.62
C ALA A 195 -16.42 22.37 -3.15
N SER A 196 -15.72 21.60 -2.33
CA SER A 196 -15.49 21.90 -0.91
C SER A 196 -14.30 22.84 -0.68
N GLY A 197 -13.56 23.24 -1.72
CA GLY A 197 -12.35 24.05 -1.56
C GLY A 197 -11.24 23.33 -0.77
N ALA A 198 -11.10 22.01 -0.97
CA ALA A 198 -10.05 21.22 -0.31
C ALA A 198 -8.65 21.74 -0.67
N PRO A 199 -7.63 21.51 0.18
CA PRO A 199 -6.28 21.97 -0.11
C PRO A 199 -5.74 21.34 -1.41
N PRO A 200 -4.86 22.06 -2.14
CA PRO A 200 -4.26 21.54 -3.37
C PRO A 200 -3.57 20.19 -3.20
N THR A 201 -2.99 19.91 -2.04
CA THR A 201 -2.33 18.63 -1.73
C THR A 201 -3.27 17.42 -1.87
N ALA A 202 -4.49 17.52 -1.34
CA ALA A 202 -5.49 16.46 -1.44
C ALA A 202 -5.90 16.24 -2.90
N LEU A 203 -6.14 17.32 -3.65
CA LEU A 203 -6.46 17.25 -5.07
C LEU A 203 -5.36 16.58 -5.88
N ILE A 204 -4.10 17.00 -5.70
CA ILE A 204 -2.94 16.42 -6.40
C ILE A 204 -2.84 14.92 -6.15
N LYS A 205 -3.01 14.47 -4.91
CA LYS A 205 -2.93 13.03 -4.55
C LYS A 205 -4.02 12.21 -5.25
N VAL A 206 -5.26 12.68 -5.23
CA VAL A 206 -6.39 11.97 -5.87
C VAL A 206 -6.24 11.99 -7.39
N GLU A 207 -5.85 13.13 -7.98
CA GLU A 207 -5.60 13.27 -9.42
C GLU A 207 -4.42 12.38 -9.88
N ASN A 208 -3.33 12.30 -9.10
CA ASN A 208 -2.21 11.38 -9.36
C ASN A 208 -2.65 9.90 -9.27
N SER A 209 -3.53 9.56 -8.32
CA SER A 209 -4.06 8.20 -8.17
C SER A 209 -4.98 7.81 -9.33
N ALA A 210 -5.86 8.72 -9.77
CA ALA A 210 -6.65 8.56 -10.99
C ALA A 210 -5.75 8.34 -12.21
N GLY A 211 -4.70 9.14 -12.34
CA GLY A 211 -3.70 8.95 -13.40
C GLY A 211 -3.05 7.56 -13.36
N ASN A 212 -2.66 7.08 -12.18
CA ASN A 212 -2.09 5.74 -12.04
C ASN A 212 -3.07 4.63 -12.47
N VAL A 213 -4.37 4.78 -12.19
CA VAL A 213 -5.42 3.86 -12.64
C VAL A 213 -5.63 3.92 -14.15
N CYS A 214 -5.73 5.11 -14.75
CA CYS A 214 -5.82 5.27 -16.20
C CYS A 214 -4.61 4.60 -16.90
N ARG A 215 -3.40 4.75 -16.35
CA ARG A 215 -2.21 4.06 -16.89
C ARG A 215 -2.36 2.55 -16.82
N ALA A 216 -2.84 2.01 -15.69
CA ALA A 216 -3.07 0.57 -15.52
C ALA A 216 -4.13 0.02 -16.49
N LEU A 217 -5.11 0.86 -16.88
CA LEU A 217 -6.11 0.54 -17.90
C LEU A 217 -5.59 0.68 -19.35
N GLY A 218 -4.35 1.14 -19.56
CA GLY A 218 -3.80 1.43 -20.89
C GLY A 218 -4.27 2.77 -21.49
N LEU A 219 -4.94 3.62 -20.71
CA LEU A 219 -5.46 4.92 -21.12
C LEU A 219 -4.37 5.99 -20.99
N HIS A 220 -3.28 5.87 -21.77
CA HIS A 220 -2.06 6.66 -21.58
C HIS A 220 -2.23 8.18 -21.75
N LYS A 221 -3.11 8.64 -22.65
CA LYS A 221 -3.36 10.09 -22.86
C LYS A 221 -4.12 10.71 -21.69
N GLU A 222 -5.11 9.97 -21.19
CA GLU A 222 -5.89 10.38 -20.02
C GLU A 222 -5.01 10.34 -18.75
N SER A 223 -4.23 9.27 -18.64
CA SER A 223 -2.89 9.19 -18.06
C SER A 223 -2.22 10.53 -17.76
N GLU A 224 -1.65 11.03 -18.84
CA GLU A 224 -0.86 12.24 -18.92
C GLU A 224 -1.68 13.48 -18.54
N SER A 225 -2.95 13.55 -18.96
CA SER A 225 -3.87 14.65 -18.61
C SER A 225 -4.08 14.78 -17.11
N TRP A 226 -4.30 13.67 -16.39
CA TRP A 226 -4.45 13.68 -14.93
C TRP A 226 -3.19 14.17 -14.23
N TYR A 227 -2.01 13.69 -14.63
CA TYR A 227 -0.74 14.16 -14.04
C TYR A 227 -0.49 15.66 -14.32
N HIS A 228 -0.76 16.15 -15.53
CA HIS A 228 -0.64 17.58 -15.81
C HIS A 228 -1.68 18.42 -15.07
N THR A 229 -2.86 17.88 -14.80
CA THR A 229 -3.87 18.55 -13.97
C THR A 229 -3.38 18.68 -12.53
N ALA A 230 -2.83 17.62 -11.97
CA ALA A 230 -2.19 17.63 -10.66
C ALA A 230 -1.06 18.66 -10.57
N LEU A 231 -0.13 18.68 -11.53
CA LEU A 231 0.99 19.63 -11.54
C LEU A 231 0.54 21.10 -11.64
N ARG A 232 -0.58 21.38 -12.32
CA ARG A 232 -1.17 22.73 -12.42
C ARG A 232 -1.79 23.25 -11.12
N ARG A 233 -2.03 22.38 -10.12
CA ARG A 233 -2.55 22.79 -8.80
C ARG A 233 -1.49 23.46 -7.92
N LEU A 234 -0.22 23.33 -8.28
CA LEU A 234 0.87 23.92 -7.52
C LEU A 234 0.96 25.44 -7.78
N PRO A 235 1.32 26.24 -6.77
CA PRO A 235 1.50 27.66 -6.94
C PRO A 235 2.60 27.91 -7.98
N HIS A 236 2.25 28.63 -9.04
CA HIS A 236 3.22 29.10 -10.01
C HIS A 236 3.77 30.45 -9.52
N HIS A 237 5.04 30.70 -9.78
CA HIS A 237 5.54 32.06 -9.63
C HIS A 237 4.83 32.89 -10.71
N ASP A 238 3.77 33.59 -10.32
CA ASP A 238 3.20 34.65 -11.14
C ASP A 238 4.30 35.70 -11.28
N THR A 239 5.16 35.53 -12.29
CA THR A 239 5.76 36.68 -12.93
C THR A 239 4.57 37.56 -13.27
N PRO A 240 4.47 38.80 -12.78
CA PRO A 240 3.26 39.62 -12.88
C PRO A 240 2.80 39.67 -14.33
N GLN A 241 1.87 38.76 -14.67
CA GLN A 241 1.39 38.59 -16.02
C GLN A 241 0.34 39.68 -16.20
N SER A 242 0.75 40.66 -17.01
CA SER A 242 -0.11 41.63 -17.67
C SER A 242 -1.52 41.07 -17.88
N HIS A 243 -2.52 41.76 -17.34
CA HIS A 243 -3.94 41.38 -17.18
C HIS A 243 -4.74 41.09 -18.48
N SER A 244 -4.13 40.73 -19.60
CA SER A 244 -4.83 40.51 -20.86
C SER A 244 -5.06 39.02 -21.14
N SER A 245 -6.21 38.54 -20.67
CA SER A 245 -7.11 37.57 -21.32
C SER A 245 -7.58 36.44 -20.40
N ARG A 246 -8.83 36.59 -19.95
CA ARG A 246 -9.57 35.73 -19.01
C ARG A 246 -10.22 34.55 -19.75
N TRP A 247 -9.45 33.81 -20.55
CA TRP A 247 -9.95 32.58 -21.20
C TRP A 247 -9.61 31.35 -20.36
N PRO A 248 -10.54 30.41 -20.15
CA PRO A 248 -10.25 29.14 -19.48
C PRO A 248 -9.22 28.33 -20.28
N SER A 249 -8.04 28.05 -19.71
CA SER A 249 -6.92 27.37 -20.40
C SER A 249 -7.24 25.98 -20.94
N TRP A 250 -8.36 25.36 -20.55
CA TRP A 250 -8.76 24.07 -21.10
C TRP A 250 -9.33 24.16 -22.53
N LEU A 251 -9.79 25.34 -22.96
CA LEU A 251 -10.29 25.55 -24.33
C LEU A 251 -9.19 25.87 -25.35
N THR A 252 -8.00 26.31 -24.91
CA THR A 252 -6.87 26.63 -25.80
C THR A 252 -5.84 25.49 -25.94
N LEU A 253 -6.05 24.35 -25.27
CA LEU A 253 -5.13 23.20 -25.34
C LEU A 253 -5.24 22.40 -26.66
N THR A 254 -6.21 22.73 -27.52
CA THR A 254 -6.31 22.10 -28.84
C THR A 254 -5.72 23.04 -29.89
N ARG A 255 -4.53 22.70 -30.41
CA ARG A 255 -4.25 22.58 -31.86
C ARG A 255 -2.88 23.06 -32.35
N ASN A 256 -2.06 23.79 -31.58
CA ASN A 256 -0.70 24.18 -32.03
C ASN A 256 0.40 23.67 -31.09
N THR A 257 0.60 22.35 -31.08
CA THR A 257 1.69 21.66 -30.38
C THR A 257 2.96 21.70 -31.23
N THR A 258 3.73 22.78 -31.17
CA THR A 258 5.18 22.58 -31.17
C THR A 258 5.53 21.97 -29.81
N HIS A 259 6.39 20.96 -29.79
CA HIS A 259 6.79 20.17 -28.60
C HIS A 259 7.59 21.00 -27.58
N THR A 260 7.08 22.17 -27.17
CA THR A 260 7.62 22.89 -26.02
C THR A 260 7.16 22.16 -24.77
N HIS A 261 8.07 21.36 -24.20
CA HIS A 261 7.88 20.74 -22.91
C HIS A 261 7.30 21.75 -21.91
N PRO A 262 6.23 21.40 -21.18
CA PRO A 262 5.68 22.29 -20.17
C PRO A 262 6.80 22.67 -19.22
N ARG A 263 7.15 23.95 -19.17
CA ARG A 263 8.17 24.46 -18.25
C ARG A 263 7.65 24.25 -16.83
N LEU A 264 8.23 23.27 -16.14
CA LEU A 264 8.00 23.00 -14.72
C LEU A 264 8.80 24.02 -13.89
N ASP A 265 8.45 25.29 -13.99
CA ASP A 265 9.07 26.37 -13.20
C ASP A 265 8.29 26.54 -11.89
N VAL A 266 8.40 25.52 -11.02
CA VAL A 266 7.76 25.53 -9.71
C VAL A 266 8.76 26.05 -8.68
N ASN A 267 8.38 27.07 -7.91
CA ASN A 267 9.21 27.57 -6.81
C ASN A 267 9.18 26.57 -5.64
N ILE A 268 10.12 25.64 -5.65
CA ILE A 268 10.27 24.57 -4.65
C ILE A 268 10.31 25.13 -3.22
N ALA A 269 10.94 26.30 -3.02
CA ALA A 269 11.07 26.92 -1.70
C ALA A 269 9.74 27.42 -1.12
N SER A 270 8.71 27.59 -1.96
CA SER A 270 7.37 28.00 -1.53
C SER A 270 6.42 26.83 -1.25
N LEU A 271 6.80 25.61 -1.60
CA LEU A 271 5.96 24.44 -1.41
C LEU A 271 6.00 23.96 0.04
N SER A 272 4.84 23.60 0.59
CA SER A 272 4.80 22.86 1.85
C SER A 272 5.43 21.47 1.69
N PRO A 273 5.89 20.82 2.78
CA PRO A 273 6.45 19.46 2.71
C PRO A 273 5.51 18.46 2.01
N ALA A 274 4.20 18.46 2.31
CA ALA A 274 3.26 17.56 1.64
C ALA A 274 3.05 17.92 0.16
N GLN A 275 3.06 19.21 -0.21
CA GLN A 275 3.01 19.64 -1.62
C GLN A 275 4.25 19.18 -2.39
N LEU A 276 5.44 19.31 -1.79
CA LEU A 276 6.68 18.85 -2.39
C LEU A 276 6.69 17.34 -2.62
N ARG A 277 6.23 16.55 -1.64
CA ARG A 277 6.10 15.09 -1.80
C ARG A 277 5.13 14.73 -2.92
N ALA A 278 3.94 15.34 -2.93
CA ALA A 278 2.94 15.10 -3.98
C ALA A 278 3.43 15.52 -5.37
N TYR A 279 4.21 16.60 -5.48
CA TYR A 279 4.87 17.04 -6.72
C TYR A 279 5.88 15.99 -7.22
N ILE A 280 6.78 15.54 -6.35
CA ILE A 280 7.79 14.51 -6.65
C ILE A 280 7.13 13.20 -7.08
N GLU A 281 6.11 12.74 -6.36
CA GLU A 281 5.36 11.54 -6.70
C GLU A 281 4.67 11.66 -8.07
N THR A 282 4.12 12.82 -8.39
CA THR A 282 3.49 13.06 -9.69
C THR A 282 4.52 13.04 -10.83
N LEU A 283 5.70 13.62 -10.63
CA LEU A 283 6.80 13.54 -11.61
C LEU A 283 7.31 12.11 -11.79
N LEU A 284 7.43 11.33 -10.70
CA LEU A 284 7.76 9.92 -10.76
C LEU A 284 6.71 9.14 -11.56
N SER A 285 5.41 9.32 -11.28
CA SER A 285 4.32 8.69 -12.03
C SER A 285 4.34 9.04 -13.52
N LEU A 286 4.56 10.30 -13.86
CA LEU A 286 4.66 10.79 -15.23
C LEU A 286 5.88 10.22 -15.96
N SER A 287 7.05 10.20 -15.31
CA SER A 287 8.26 9.60 -15.89
C SER A 287 8.09 8.10 -16.17
N LYS A 288 7.41 7.39 -15.27
CA LYS A 288 7.08 5.98 -15.44
C LYS A 288 6.11 5.78 -16.60
N LEU A 289 5.09 6.63 -16.73
CA LEU A 289 4.19 6.62 -17.90
C LEU A 289 5.01 6.72 -19.20
N TYR A 290 5.85 7.75 -19.33
CA TYR A 290 6.67 7.95 -20.53
C TYR A 290 7.62 6.78 -20.82
N SER A 291 8.24 6.23 -19.78
CA SER A 291 9.11 5.05 -19.90
C SER A 291 8.35 3.84 -20.45
N THR A 292 7.15 3.58 -19.92
CA THR A 292 6.31 2.46 -20.38
C THR A 292 5.71 2.65 -21.77
N THR A 293 5.53 3.90 -22.22
CA THR A 293 5.01 4.22 -23.56
C THR A 293 6.11 4.41 -24.60
N THR A 294 7.35 3.97 -24.33
CA THR A 294 8.53 4.12 -25.22
C THR A 294 8.93 5.56 -25.55
N ARG A 295 8.41 6.55 -24.79
CA ARG A 295 8.73 7.98 -24.91
C ARG A 295 9.95 8.32 -24.05
N LEU A 296 11.05 7.62 -24.34
CA LEU A 296 12.23 7.59 -23.47
C LEU A 296 12.93 8.96 -23.36
N THR A 297 12.86 9.78 -24.40
CA THR A 297 13.40 11.15 -24.40
C THR A 297 12.66 12.05 -23.40
N GLU A 298 11.33 11.98 -23.37
CA GLU A 298 10.51 12.74 -22.42
C GLU A 298 10.66 12.19 -21.01
N ALA A 299 10.73 10.87 -20.85
CA ALA A 299 11.03 10.23 -19.56
C ALA A 299 12.36 10.75 -18.99
N SER A 300 13.43 10.76 -19.82
CA SER A 300 14.75 11.25 -19.44
C SER A 300 14.73 12.73 -19.05
N SER A 301 13.94 13.56 -19.75
CA SER A 301 13.81 14.99 -19.45
C SER A 301 13.13 15.23 -18.10
N ILE A 302 12.03 14.52 -17.83
CA ILE A 302 11.30 14.61 -16.55
C ILE A 302 12.17 14.10 -15.39
N GLN A 303 12.84 12.96 -15.56
CA GLN A 303 13.71 12.39 -14.53
C GLN A 303 14.89 13.31 -14.19
N LYS A 304 15.51 13.93 -15.21
CA LYS A 304 16.58 14.91 -14.98
C LYS A 304 16.06 16.11 -14.18
N THR A 305 14.90 16.65 -14.58
CA THR A 305 14.25 17.74 -13.84
C THR A 305 13.97 17.35 -12.39
N LEU A 306 13.49 16.14 -12.16
CA LEU A 306 13.21 15.60 -10.83
C LEU A 306 14.48 15.45 -9.99
N ILE A 307 15.56 14.92 -10.57
CA ILE A 307 16.87 14.81 -9.90
C ILE A 307 17.39 16.20 -9.51
N ASP A 308 17.28 17.20 -10.38
CA ASP A 308 17.69 18.57 -10.10
C ASP A 308 16.87 19.19 -8.96
N VAL A 309 15.55 18.97 -8.93
CA VAL A 309 14.65 19.37 -7.82
C VAL A 309 15.12 18.73 -6.51
N LEU A 310 15.34 17.42 -6.51
CA LEU A 310 15.71 16.65 -5.32
C LEU A 310 17.10 17.02 -4.79
N HIS A 311 18.08 17.26 -5.67
CA HIS A 311 19.40 17.73 -5.24
C HIS A 311 19.34 19.08 -4.53
N ARG A 312 18.54 20.03 -5.06
CA ARG A 312 18.33 21.32 -4.40
C ARG A 312 17.64 21.19 -3.04
N SER A 313 16.74 20.21 -2.89
CA SER A 313 16.01 19.98 -1.64
C SER A 313 16.78 19.13 -0.61
N THR A 314 17.84 18.42 -0.99
CA THR A 314 18.57 17.48 -0.12
C THR A 314 19.94 18.02 0.31
N ASP A 315 20.10 19.35 0.40
CA ASP A 315 21.38 19.95 0.81
C ASP A 315 21.79 19.46 2.21
N PRO A 316 22.89 18.70 2.34
CA PRO A 316 23.32 18.08 3.60
C PRO A 316 23.73 19.11 4.66
N HIS A 317 24.04 20.35 4.28
CA HIS A 317 24.43 21.39 5.24
C HIS A 317 23.24 22.03 5.95
N ASN A 318 22.04 21.93 5.39
CA ASN A 318 20.85 22.61 5.87
C ASN A 318 19.74 21.68 6.35
N THR A 319 19.84 20.38 6.11
CA THR A 319 18.77 19.44 6.46
C THR A 319 19.10 18.70 7.76
N PRO A 320 18.35 18.95 8.86
CA PRO A 320 18.44 18.09 10.04
C PRO A 320 18.10 16.64 9.65
N HIS A 321 18.51 15.67 10.46
CA HIS A 321 18.11 14.25 10.32
C HIS A 321 16.60 14.03 10.60
N CYS A 322 15.73 14.83 9.99
CA CYS A 322 14.29 14.67 10.02
C CYS A 322 13.84 13.66 8.95
N LEU A 323 12.62 13.15 9.13
CA LEU A 323 12.06 12.13 8.27
C LEU A 323 11.87 12.65 6.83
N GLN A 324 11.51 13.92 6.65
CA GLN A 324 11.39 14.53 5.32
C GLN A 324 12.71 14.51 4.54
N ALA A 325 13.83 14.86 5.16
CA ALA A 325 15.14 14.84 4.50
C ALA A 325 15.54 13.41 4.07
N LEU A 326 15.27 12.42 4.92
CA LEU A 326 15.52 11.00 4.63
C LEU A 326 14.63 10.49 3.49
N TRP A 327 13.36 10.90 3.46
CA TRP A 327 12.43 10.59 2.38
C TRP A 327 12.91 11.21 1.05
N LEU A 328 13.30 12.50 1.06
CA LEU A 328 13.83 13.17 -0.14
C LEU A 328 15.08 12.48 -0.68
N ARG A 329 16.01 12.09 0.20
CA ARG A 329 17.21 11.34 -0.16
C ARG A 329 16.89 9.97 -0.78
N HIS A 330 15.88 9.27 -0.26
CA HIS A 330 15.41 8.03 -0.86
C HIS A 330 14.73 8.24 -2.22
N SER A 331 13.89 9.27 -2.33
CA SER A 331 13.26 9.66 -3.60
C SER A 331 14.30 10.03 -4.67
N LEU A 332 15.43 10.64 -4.27
CA LEU A 332 16.58 10.89 -5.14
C LEU A 332 17.20 9.58 -5.63
N ALA A 333 17.47 8.64 -4.72
CA ALA A 333 17.97 7.32 -5.09
C ALA A 333 17.05 6.62 -6.10
N LEU A 334 15.74 6.57 -5.82
CA LEU A 334 14.76 5.96 -6.73
C LEU A 334 14.73 6.65 -8.10
N SER A 335 14.81 7.98 -8.13
CA SER A 335 14.86 8.75 -9.39
C SER A 335 16.12 8.46 -10.20
N GLN A 336 17.27 8.28 -9.54
CA GLN A 336 18.52 7.89 -10.18
C GLN A 336 18.48 6.48 -10.77
N VAL A 337 17.80 5.54 -10.12
CA VAL A 337 17.55 4.19 -10.70
C VAL A 337 16.78 4.33 -12.01
N HIS A 338 15.64 5.02 -11.99
CA HIS A 338 14.83 5.20 -13.19
C HIS A 338 15.56 5.96 -14.31
N TYR A 339 16.39 6.95 -13.94
CA TYR A 339 17.23 7.66 -14.90
C TYR A 339 18.28 6.75 -15.52
N ALA A 340 18.97 5.92 -14.73
CA ALA A 340 19.95 4.95 -15.23
C ALA A 340 19.32 3.97 -16.23
N GLU A 341 18.14 3.43 -15.91
CA GLU A 341 17.39 2.53 -16.79
C GLU A 341 17.05 3.19 -18.13
N VAL A 342 16.50 4.41 -18.09
CA VAL A 342 16.12 5.16 -19.31
C VAL A 342 17.35 5.55 -20.12
N ARG A 343 18.45 5.96 -19.48
CA ARG A 343 19.71 6.31 -20.15
C ARG A 343 20.34 5.11 -20.84
N TYR A 344 20.37 3.95 -20.18
CA TYR A 344 20.83 2.71 -20.78
C TYR A 344 19.94 2.26 -21.95
N ALA A 345 18.62 2.39 -21.81
CA ALA A 345 17.66 2.06 -22.86
C ALA A 345 17.78 2.99 -24.09
N LEU A 346 18.03 4.28 -23.88
CA LEU A 346 18.27 5.26 -24.94
C LEU A 346 19.60 4.99 -25.66
N ASN A 347 20.65 4.69 -24.91
CA ASN A 347 21.96 4.42 -25.46
C ASN A 347 22.75 3.41 -24.61
N LYS A 348 22.84 2.17 -25.10
CA LYS A 348 23.59 1.08 -24.44
C LYS A 348 25.08 1.39 -24.24
N SER A 349 25.66 2.31 -25.02
CA SER A 349 27.06 2.71 -24.83
C SER A 349 27.27 3.52 -23.54
N ASN A 350 26.21 4.04 -22.93
CA ASN A 350 26.26 4.77 -21.65
C ASN A 350 26.22 3.82 -20.45
N LEU A 351 26.83 2.63 -20.57
CA LEU A 351 26.87 1.61 -19.53
C LEU A 351 27.53 2.14 -18.26
N GLU A 352 28.71 2.76 -18.37
CA GLU A 352 29.45 3.29 -17.22
C GLU A 352 28.68 4.40 -16.50
N GLU A 353 28.03 5.30 -17.26
CA GLU A 353 27.17 6.35 -16.71
C GLU A 353 26.02 5.72 -15.91
N SER A 354 25.36 4.71 -16.47
CA SER A 354 24.23 4.03 -15.84
C SER A 354 24.65 3.28 -14.58
N LEU A 355 25.81 2.60 -14.60
CA LEU A 355 26.40 1.96 -13.42
C LEU A 355 26.73 2.99 -12.32
N GLY A 356 27.28 4.15 -12.68
CA GLY A 356 27.56 5.24 -11.74
C GLY A 356 26.31 5.76 -11.03
N TRP A 357 25.21 5.95 -11.77
CA TRP A 357 23.93 6.33 -11.19
C TRP A 357 23.37 5.26 -10.24
N LEU A 358 23.43 3.98 -10.63
CA LEU A 358 22.96 2.87 -9.78
C LEU A 358 23.79 2.71 -8.50
N GLN A 359 25.11 2.87 -8.58
CA GLN A 359 26.00 2.81 -7.42
C GLN A 359 25.70 3.95 -6.44
N ASN A 360 25.48 5.17 -6.95
CA ASN A 360 25.09 6.31 -6.11
C ASN A 360 23.72 6.07 -5.45
N ALA A 361 22.74 5.57 -6.21
CA ALA A 361 21.41 5.25 -5.72
C ALA A 361 21.43 4.16 -4.62
N GLU A 362 22.25 3.12 -4.79
CA GLU A 362 22.48 2.08 -3.77
C GLU A 362 23.01 2.72 -2.47
N HIS A 363 24.07 3.54 -2.57
CA HIS A 363 24.69 4.21 -1.43
C HIS A 363 23.72 5.16 -0.72
N LEU A 364 22.97 5.97 -1.46
CA LEU A 364 21.94 6.86 -0.91
C LEU A 364 20.87 6.07 -0.16
N SER A 365 20.40 4.95 -0.73
CA SER A 365 19.39 4.10 -0.11
C SER A 365 19.89 3.41 1.16
N GLN A 366 21.12 2.88 1.16
CA GLN A 366 21.73 2.26 2.34
C GLN A 366 21.97 3.28 3.47
N THR A 367 22.41 4.49 3.12
CA THR A 367 22.59 5.56 4.12
C THR A 367 21.27 6.03 4.71
N THR A 368 20.21 6.16 3.89
CA THR A 368 18.87 6.43 4.40
C THR A 368 18.39 5.31 5.33
N HIS A 369 18.51 4.04 4.92
CA HIS A 369 18.09 2.89 5.73
C HIS A 369 18.71 2.93 7.13
N LYS A 370 20.03 3.11 7.22
CA LYS A 370 20.77 3.19 8.50
C LYS A 370 20.35 4.40 9.36
N ALA A 371 20.05 5.54 8.74
CA ALA A 371 19.67 6.75 9.45
C ALA A 371 18.26 6.69 10.04
N VAL A 372 17.36 5.92 9.41
CA VAL A 372 15.99 5.74 9.90
C VAL A 372 15.94 4.81 11.12
N ASP A 373 16.83 3.81 11.20
CA ASP A 373 16.82 2.70 12.18
C ASP A 373 17.09 3.09 13.66
N GLY A 374 17.07 4.37 14.01
CA GLY A 374 17.28 4.82 15.40
C GLY A 374 16.60 6.12 15.81
N SER A 375 15.91 6.81 14.88
CA SER A 375 15.66 8.25 15.02
C SER A 375 14.20 8.64 15.36
N PHE A 376 13.21 7.77 15.16
CA PHE A 376 11.78 8.16 15.16
C PHE A 376 10.89 7.40 16.15
N ALA A 377 11.40 7.05 17.33
CA ALA A 377 10.64 6.25 18.29
C ALA A 377 9.48 6.99 18.99
N SER A 378 9.53 8.33 19.07
CA SER A 378 8.63 9.15 19.90
C SER A 378 7.37 9.68 19.19
N ASP A 379 7.41 9.86 17.87
CA ASP A 379 6.27 10.35 17.08
C ASP A 379 5.63 9.17 16.34
N THR A 380 4.36 8.89 16.63
CA THR A 380 3.63 7.74 16.05
C THR A 380 3.49 7.85 14.54
N TYR A 381 3.28 9.06 14.02
CA TYR A 381 3.14 9.30 12.58
C TYR A 381 4.48 9.12 11.87
N ALA A 382 5.53 9.74 12.40
CA ALA A 382 6.87 9.57 11.87
C ALA A 382 7.33 8.11 11.97
N LYS A 383 6.97 7.38 13.02
CA LYS A 383 7.34 5.96 13.19
C LYS A 383 6.79 5.08 12.08
N ARG A 384 5.51 5.23 11.71
CA ARG A 384 4.92 4.42 10.63
C ARG A 384 5.56 4.72 9.29
N GLN A 385 5.79 6.00 9.00
CA GLN A 385 6.41 6.43 7.76
C GLN A 385 7.90 6.05 7.71
N ALA A 386 8.61 6.11 8.84
CA ALA A 386 9.96 5.61 9.02
C ALA A 386 10.03 4.11 8.68
N LEU A 387 9.14 3.28 9.23
CA LEU A 387 9.12 1.84 8.89
C LEU A 387 8.90 1.59 7.39
N LYS A 388 7.96 2.33 6.75
CA LYS A 388 7.75 2.25 5.29
C LYS A 388 9.00 2.67 4.52
N LEU A 389 9.68 3.72 4.97
CA LEU A 389 10.90 4.23 4.36
C LEU A 389 12.09 3.26 4.55
N THR A 390 12.23 2.63 5.70
CA THR A 390 13.23 1.59 5.98
C THR A 390 13.06 0.41 5.01
N ALA A 391 11.83 -0.08 4.84
CA ALA A 391 11.54 -1.17 3.92
C ALA A 391 11.78 -0.76 2.45
N SER A 392 11.32 0.44 2.06
CA SER A 392 11.46 0.95 0.68
C SER A 392 12.92 1.21 0.31
N SER A 393 13.69 1.84 1.21
CA SER A 393 15.12 2.10 1.01
C SER A 393 15.92 0.81 0.87
N ASN A 394 15.64 -0.19 1.70
CA ASN A 394 16.29 -1.48 1.56
C ASN A 394 15.97 -2.17 0.22
N LYS A 395 14.70 -2.15 -0.18
CA LYS A 395 14.26 -2.68 -1.48
C LYS A 395 14.91 -1.96 -2.66
N THR A 396 15.05 -0.64 -2.60
CA THR A 396 15.74 0.11 -3.66
C THR A 396 17.22 -0.23 -3.69
N ALA A 397 17.88 -0.39 -2.54
CA ALA A 397 19.28 -0.83 -2.49
C ALA A 397 19.47 -2.21 -3.12
N SER A 398 18.61 -3.18 -2.79
CA SER A 398 18.66 -4.52 -3.40
C SER A 398 18.42 -4.48 -4.91
N GLU A 399 17.48 -3.64 -5.37
CA GLU A 399 17.21 -3.47 -6.80
C GLU A 399 18.38 -2.83 -7.55
N CYS A 400 19.04 -1.82 -6.98
CA CYS A 400 20.23 -1.21 -7.57
C CYS A 400 21.33 -2.26 -7.76
N ALA A 401 21.62 -3.05 -6.71
CA ALA A 401 22.61 -4.11 -6.77
C ALA A 401 22.24 -5.17 -7.82
N TYR A 402 20.97 -5.56 -7.90
CA TYR A 402 20.49 -6.49 -8.93
C TYR A 402 20.67 -5.94 -10.35
N LEU A 403 20.25 -4.70 -10.62
CA LEU A 403 20.37 -4.08 -11.94
C LEU A 403 21.83 -3.91 -12.36
N MET A 404 22.73 -3.55 -11.44
CA MET A 404 24.18 -3.54 -11.71
C MET A 404 24.69 -4.94 -12.08
N GLY A 405 24.21 -5.99 -11.42
CA GLY A 405 24.55 -7.37 -11.75
C GLY A 405 24.13 -7.75 -13.17
N VAL A 406 22.89 -7.40 -13.57
CA VAL A 406 22.38 -7.60 -14.93
C VAL A 406 23.22 -6.84 -15.96
N LEU A 407 23.60 -5.59 -15.67
CA LEU A 407 24.44 -4.78 -16.54
C LEU A 407 25.86 -5.36 -16.70
N HIS A 408 26.49 -5.82 -15.62
CA HIS A 408 27.79 -6.51 -15.69
C HIS A 408 27.71 -7.83 -16.46
N GLN A 409 26.63 -8.60 -16.27
CA GLN A 409 26.39 -9.82 -17.03
C GLN A 409 26.25 -9.54 -18.53
N SER A 410 25.62 -8.41 -18.91
CA SER A 410 25.45 -8.02 -20.32
C SER A 410 26.77 -7.77 -21.07
N VAL A 411 27.86 -7.51 -20.33
CA VAL A 411 29.22 -7.34 -20.87
C VAL A 411 30.15 -8.52 -20.55
N ASN A 412 29.59 -9.66 -20.13
CA ASN A 412 30.30 -10.88 -19.75
C ASN A 412 31.27 -10.70 -18.56
N ASP A 413 31.04 -9.72 -17.68
CA ASP A 413 31.78 -9.54 -16.43
C ASP A 413 31.11 -10.34 -15.30
N ASN A 414 31.17 -11.67 -15.42
CA ASN A 414 30.47 -12.60 -14.52
C ASN A 414 30.92 -12.46 -13.06
N GLN A 415 32.18 -12.12 -12.81
CA GLN A 415 32.71 -11.95 -11.46
C GLN A 415 32.07 -10.75 -10.75
N ARG A 416 31.99 -9.59 -11.42
CA ARG A 416 31.32 -8.42 -10.84
C ARG A 416 29.80 -8.62 -10.76
N ALA A 417 29.21 -9.29 -11.74
CA ALA A 417 27.79 -9.62 -11.73
C ALA A 417 27.41 -10.46 -10.49
N LEU A 418 28.19 -11.52 -10.20
CA LEU A 418 28.00 -12.37 -9.04
C LEU A 418 28.07 -11.57 -7.73
N GLY A 419 29.11 -10.72 -7.57
CA GLY A 419 29.25 -9.88 -6.38
C GLY A 419 28.10 -8.89 -6.21
N CYS A 420 27.50 -8.41 -7.29
CA CYS A 420 26.32 -7.55 -7.25
C CYS A 420 25.05 -8.32 -6.83
N PHE A 421 24.84 -9.53 -7.36
CA PHE A 421 23.71 -10.38 -6.95
C PHE A 421 23.80 -10.80 -5.48
N GLU A 422 24.99 -11.11 -4.96
CA GLU A 422 25.16 -11.38 -3.52
C GLU A 422 24.77 -10.19 -2.66
N ARG A 423 25.17 -8.97 -3.05
CA ARG A 423 24.77 -7.74 -2.36
C ARG A 423 23.26 -7.54 -2.41
N ALA A 424 22.62 -7.79 -3.56
CA ALA A 424 21.17 -7.69 -3.69
C ALA A 424 20.44 -8.62 -2.71
N ILE A 425 20.88 -9.88 -2.61
CA ILE A 425 20.32 -10.87 -1.67
C ILE A 425 20.56 -10.44 -0.21
N LYS A 426 21.77 -10.00 0.13
CA LYS A 426 22.10 -9.53 1.49
C LYS A 426 21.23 -8.36 1.92
N SER A 427 21.07 -7.35 1.05
CA SER A 427 20.18 -6.22 1.31
C SER A 427 18.74 -6.70 1.48
N ALA A 428 18.19 -7.44 0.51
CA ALA A 428 16.80 -7.90 0.55
C ALA A 428 16.43 -8.67 1.82
N LEU A 429 17.39 -9.39 2.42
CA LEU A 429 17.19 -10.24 3.59
C LEU A 429 17.71 -9.65 4.90
N HIS A 430 18.28 -8.44 4.87
CA HIS A 430 18.92 -7.82 6.02
C HIS A 430 20.01 -8.71 6.65
N LEU A 431 20.86 -9.31 5.80
CA LEU A 431 21.93 -10.22 6.24
C LEU A 431 23.31 -9.55 6.18
N ASP A 432 24.11 -9.70 7.24
CA ASP A 432 25.51 -9.30 7.25
C ASP A 432 26.38 -10.23 6.38
N SER A 433 26.06 -11.53 6.37
CA SER A 433 26.77 -12.54 5.59
C SER A 433 25.81 -13.54 4.93
N LEU A 434 26.14 -13.92 3.70
CA LEU A 434 25.37 -14.89 2.93
C LEU A 434 25.98 -16.28 3.19
N THR A 435 25.19 -17.18 3.75
CA THR A 435 25.60 -18.58 3.98
C THR A 435 24.85 -19.48 3.01
N LYS A 436 25.38 -20.69 2.77
CA LYS A 436 24.68 -21.69 1.96
C LYS A 436 23.29 -22.02 2.49
N GLN A 437 23.13 -22.06 3.82
CA GLN A 437 21.85 -22.31 4.48
C GLN A 437 20.82 -21.19 4.19
N HIS A 438 21.25 -19.93 4.11
CA HIS A 438 20.37 -18.83 3.70
C HIS A 438 19.88 -19.04 2.26
N LEU A 439 20.77 -19.42 1.33
CA LEU A 439 20.39 -19.69 -0.06
C LEU A 439 19.38 -20.83 -0.21
N GLU A 440 19.46 -21.85 0.65
CA GLU A 440 18.57 -23.01 0.64
C GLU A 440 17.18 -22.72 1.24
N SER A 441 17.05 -21.77 2.17
CA SER A 441 15.76 -21.45 2.83
C SER A 441 14.88 -20.45 2.07
N LEU A 442 15.48 -19.71 1.13
CA LEU A 442 14.84 -18.62 0.39
C LEU A 442 13.79 -18.94 -0.70
N PRO A 443 13.68 -20.15 -1.27
CA PRO A 443 12.73 -20.42 -2.37
C PRO A 443 11.26 -20.13 -2.06
N ASN A 444 10.90 -19.90 -0.80
CA ASN A 444 9.52 -19.71 -0.37
C ASN A 444 9.01 -18.27 -0.50
N ASP A 445 9.89 -17.29 -0.74
CA ASP A 445 9.48 -15.88 -0.93
C ASP A 445 9.54 -15.47 -2.41
N PRO A 446 8.39 -15.30 -3.10
CA PRO A 446 8.35 -14.93 -4.51
C PRO A 446 9.02 -13.60 -4.82
N ALA A 447 9.14 -12.68 -3.85
CA ALA A 447 9.82 -11.40 -4.06
C ALA A 447 11.34 -11.56 -4.26
N ASN A 448 11.93 -12.60 -3.66
CA ASN A 448 13.37 -12.84 -3.66
C ASN A 448 13.83 -13.84 -4.72
N LEU A 449 12.90 -14.59 -5.33
CA LEU A 449 13.22 -15.59 -6.36
C LEU A 449 14.06 -15.02 -7.51
N LYS A 450 13.73 -13.81 -7.99
CA LYS A 450 14.47 -13.18 -9.10
C LYS A 450 15.97 -12.99 -8.80
N TYR A 451 16.31 -12.66 -7.55
CA TYR A 451 17.70 -12.44 -7.14
C TYR A 451 18.47 -13.77 -7.10
N ILE A 452 17.81 -14.82 -6.63
CA ILE A 452 18.36 -16.17 -6.49
C ILE A 452 18.56 -16.82 -7.85
N ASP A 453 17.57 -16.69 -8.75
CA ASP A 453 17.64 -17.24 -10.09
C ASP A 453 18.79 -16.58 -10.87
N ALA A 454 18.94 -15.26 -10.78
CA ALA A 454 20.05 -14.54 -11.38
C ALA A 454 21.42 -14.98 -10.81
N TYR A 455 21.52 -15.18 -9.50
CA TYR A 455 22.72 -15.69 -8.85
C TYR A 455 23.10 -17.10 -9.33
N LYS A 456 22.12 -18.03 -9.35
CA LYS A 456 22.33 -19.42 -9.77
C LYS A 456 22.68 -19.54 -11.25
N ASN A 457 22.15 -18.67 -12.11
CA ASN A 457 22.42 -18.68 -13.54
C ASN A 457 23.86 -18.29 -13.91
N ILE A 458 24.58 -17.58 -13.03
CA ILE A 458 26.00 -17.24 -13.24
C ILE A 458 26.95 -18.22 -12.55
N GLY A 459 26.52 -18.81 -11.43
CA GLY A 459 27.34 -19.72 -10.62
C GLY A 459 27.51 -21.14 -11.22
N ASN A 460 26.64 -21.53 -12.16
CA ASN A 460 26.74 -22.77 -12.93
C ASN A 460 27.40 -22.50 -14.28
#